data_AF-A0A4Q5X9Y6-F1
#
_entry.id   AF-A0A4Q5X9Y6-F1
#
_cell.length_a   1.000
_cell.length_b   1.000
_cell.length_c   1.000
_cell.angle_alpha   90.00
_cell.angle_beta   90.00
_cell.angle_gamma   90.00
#
_symmetry.space_group_name_H-M   'P 1'
#
loop_
_entity.id
_entity.type
_entity.pdbx_description
1 polymer ?
#
loop_
_entity_poly.entity_id
_entity_poly.type
_entity_poly.pdbx_seq_one_letter_code
_entity_poly.pdbx_strand_id
1 'polypeptide(L)'
;MAATPEQAQPADADLPRLEPDDMQLIEAEPRRLDLSVWNQAEAVRGAANRQLSGSLLGTAVTRLGQIGLFGALSFSSYVLWALLLGRARVGSSYGTAIGIAIAGAALSLVLFGVTKLRKIPPQNMADLGNVYLFLVCLLLGVLRHSQPSTAGDLLRQVSPVVIPLLTYGALIPTVPGKALVIMLFGAAMDPLGLMLMRAHTHYDASELVVVLASPLVAALVAQQVSKVVHHLTEGIVKAREVGSYKLVERLGVGGMAEVWRANHRMLRRPAAIKLIRPKVLIDHGPADSERLLRLFTREVRTTASLRSPHTIQIYDFGITQEGAFYYVMELLDGIDLMTLVERFGPQSAERVASLMRQVCHSLREAHARAFVHRDVKPANVLICAVGGDYDFVKVLDFGLVLDRHLTSEELEDEKQFVGTPAVMAPEMLRFQAPVDARADLYALGCVGYWLLTGKRVFEAQTRADMLVMHAHQKPLLPSKRIDRAIHPGLEALVMQCLEKNPNKRPQTAHELSEALGALHFDHPWTDERAALWWKQNRPEAQRATSALDEKERAAAQPVEAAPVDVEPAPAASE
;
A
#
# COMPACT_ATOMS: atom_id res chain seq x y z
N MET A 1 58.25 -52.13 7.01
CA MET A 1 57.24 -52.97 6.33
C MET A 1 55.97 -52.86 7.17
N ALA A 2 55.19 -51.79 7.07
CA ALA A 2 54.34 -51.31 5.96
C ALA A 2 53.09 -52.19 5.78
N ALA A 3 51.96 -51.71 6.29
CA ALA A 3 50.63 -51.87 5.70
C ALA A 3 49.74 -50.71 6.18
N THR A 4 49.27 -49.95 5.20
CA THR A 4 48.51 -48.70 5.18
C THR A 4 47.08 -48.84 5.75
N PRO A 5 46.47 -47.78 6.32
CA PRO A 5 45.02 -47.72 6.49
C PRO A 5 44.37 -47.22 5.19
N GLU A 6 43.41 -48.03 4.74
CA GLU A 6 42.59 -47.89 3.55
C GLU A 6 41.61 -46.72 3.67
N GLN A 7 41.48 -45.95 2.59
CA GLN A 7 40.63 -44.77 2.47
C GLN A 7 39.14 -45.16 2.50
N ALA A 8 38.38 -44.65 3.46
CA ALA A 8 36.93 -44.72 3.43
C ALA A 8 36.39 -43.71 2.39
N GLN A 9 35.82 -44.23 1.30
CA GLN A 9 34.99 -43.47 0.37
C GLN A 9 33.69 -43.01 1.07
N PRO A 10 33.21 -41.77 0.85
CA PRO A 10 31.89 -41.37 1.31
C PRO A 10 30.83 -42.02 0.42
N ALA A 11 29.81 -42.58 1.07
CA ALA A 11 28.65 -43.19 0.44
C ALA A 11 27.93 -42.19 -0.48
N ASP A 12 27.83 -42.56 -1.75
CA ASP A 12 26.97 -41.92 -2.75
C ASP A 12 25.52 -42.15 -2.30
N ALA A 13 24.89 -41.09 -1.76
CA ALA A 13 23.46 -41.10 -1.54
C ALA A 13 22.79 -40.81 -2.89
N ASP A 14 22.38 -41.89 -3.57
CA ASP A 14 21.50 -41.87 -4.74
C ASP A 14 20.26 -41.01 -4.44
N LEU A 15 20.31 -39.75 -4.86
CA LEU A 15 19.13 -38.92 -5.04
C LEU A 15 18.52 -39.30 -6.40
N PRO A 16 17.20 -39.48 -6.50
CA PRO A 16 16.56 -39.89 -7.75
C PRO A 16 16.86 -38.83 -8.82
N ARG A 17 17.61 -39.23 -9.85
CA ARG A 17 17.74 -38.45 -11.08
C ARG A 17 16.35 -38.45 -11.73
N LEU A 18 15.84 -37.26 -12.04
CA LEU A 18 14.63 -37.11 -12.85
C LEU A 18 14.86 -37.83 -14.19
N GLU A 19 13.95 -38.73 -14.53
CA GLU A 19 13.99 -39.46 -15.80
C GLU A 19 13.83 -38.47 -16.96
N PRO A 20 14.41 -38.71 -18.15
CA PRO A 20 14.28 -37.83 -19.31
C PRO A 20 12.83 -37.50 -19.69
N ASP A 21 11.89 -38.39 -19.36
CA ASP A 21 10.45 -38.21 -19.57
C ASP A 21 9.81 -37.18 -18.61
N ASP A 22 10.36 -36.99 -17.40
CA ASP A 22 9.90 -35.94 -16.46
C ASP A 22 10.31 -34.54 -16.93
N MET A 23 11.43 -34.45 -17.67
CA MET A 23 11.90 -33.20 -18.27
C MET A 23 11.03 -32.82 -19.48
N GLN A 24 10.55 -33.81 -20.24
CA GLN A 24 9.58 -33.59 -21.32
C GLN A 24 8.19 -33.20 -20.79
N LEU A 25 7.78 -33.66 -19.61
CA LEU A 25 6.55 -33.20 -18.94
C LEU A 25 6.58 -31.72 -18.51
N ILE A 26 7.77 -31.15 -18.29
CA ILE A 26 7.95 -29.72 -17.99
C ILE A 26 7.95 -28.87 -19.28
N GLU A 27 8.41 -29.43 -20.41
CA GLU A 27 8.51 -28.72 -21.69
C GLU A 27 7.28 -28.90 -22.61
N ALA A 28 6.40 -29.89 -22.38
CA ALA A 28 5.36 -30.29 -23.35
C ALA A 28 3.90 -29.93 -23.04
N GLU A 29 3.58 -29.02 -22.09
CA GLU A 29 2.19 -28.55 -21.92
C GLU A 29 1.98 -27.06 -22.23
N PRO A 30 1.57 -26.70 -23.47
CA PRO A 30 0.76 -25.51 -23.69
C PRO A 30 -0.69 -25.85 -23.32
N ARG A 31 -0.96 -26.23 -22.05
CA ARG A 31 -2.35 -26.28 -21.60
C ARG A 31 -2.84 -24.85 -21.46
N ARG A 32 -3.80 -24.51 -22.33
CA ARG A 32 -4.69 -23.34 -22.21
C ARG A 32 -4.86 -23.01 -20.73
N LEU A 33 -4.48 -21.77 -20.37
CA LEU A 33 -4.85 -21.19 -19.08
C LEU A 33 -6.26 -21.63 -18.76
N ASP A 34 -6.45 -22.32 -17.63
CA ASP A 34 -7.77 -22.66 -17.15
C ASP A 34 -8.47 -21.35 -16.77
N LEU A 35 -9.15 -20.78 -17.77
CA LEU A 35 -9.95 -19.57 -17.67
C LEU A 35 -11.17 -19.80 -16.75
N SER A 36 -11.41 -20.99 -16.21
CA SER A 36 -12.44 -21.20 -15.20
C SER A 36 -12.17 -20.41 -13.91
N VAL A 37 -10.89 -20.25 -13.53
CA VAL A 37 -10.49 -19.37 -12.42
C VAL A 37 -10.74 -17.90 -12.75
N TRP A 38 -10.50 -17.50 -14.01
CA TRP A 38 -10.79 -16.14 -14.50
C TRP A 38 -12.30 -15.86 -14.57
N ASN A 39 -13.10 -16.83 -15.03
CA ASN A 39 -14.56 -16.71 -15.15
C ASN A 39 -15.23 -16.75 -13.76
N GLN A 40 -14.74 -17.55 -12.82
CA GLN A 40 -15.19 -17.54 -11.42
C GLN A 40 -14.78 -16.24 -10.72
N ALA A 41 -13.54 -15.77 -10.94
CA ALA A 41 -13.09 -14.48 -10.45
C ALA A 41 -13.90 -13.32 -11.05
N GLU A 42 -14.30 -13.37 -12.33
CA GLU A 42 -15.18 -12.38 -12.95
C GLU A 42 -16.62 -12.43 -12.43
N ALA A 43 -17.16 -13.61 -12.14
CA ALA A 43 -18.49 -13.77 -11.53
C ALA A 43 -18.51 -13.22 -10.08
N VAL A 44 -17.46 -13.51 -9.30
CA VAL A 44 -17.27 -12.97 -7.94
C VAL A 44 -16.98 -11.46 -7.99
N ARG A 45 -16.20 -10.99 -8.96
CA ARG A 45 -15.96 -9.56 -9.28
C ARG A 45 -17.25 -8.85 -9.61
N GLY A 46 -18.13 -9.45 -10.41
CA GLY A 46 -19.45 -8.90 -10.74
C GLY A 46 -20.39 -8.85 -9.54
N ALA A 47 -20.34 -9.82 -8.63
CA ALA A 47 -21.18 -9.85 -7.42
C ALA A 47 -20.67 -8.88 -6.33
N ALA A 48 -19.37 -8.90 -6.04
CA ALA A 48 -18.76 -8.04 -5.02
C ALA A 48 -18.72 -6.56 -5.43
N ASN A 49 -18.46 -6.26 -6.71
CA ASN A 49 -18.44 -4.88 -7.21
C ASN A 49 -19.86 -4.27 -7.20
N ARG A 50 -20.90 -5.07 -7.47
CA ARG A 50 -22.31 -4.67 -7.27
C ARG A 50 -22.65 -4.41 -5.80
N GLN A 51 -22.05 -5.18 -4.89
CA GLN A 51 -22.28 -5.05 -3.45
C GLN A 51 -21.56 -3.82 -2.84
N LEU A 52 -20.32 -3.54 -3.28
CA LEU A 52 -19.52 -2.40 -2.82
C LEU A 52 -20.01 -1.07 -3.40
N SER A 53 -20.36 -1.04 -4.70
CA SER A 53 -21.05 0.11 -5.29
C SER A 53 -22.39 0.34 -4.59
N GLY A 54 -23.09 -0.75 -4.23
CA GLY A 54 -24.37 -0.70 -3.51
C GLY A 54 -24.28 -0.07 -2.12
N SER A 55 -23.21 -0.32 -1.35
CA SER A 55 -23.06 0.22 0.00
C SER A 55 -22.67 1.70 0.04
N LEU A 56 -21.77 2.13 -0.85
CA LEU A 56 -21.39 3.54 -1.02
C LEU A 56 -22.57 4.37 -1.54
N LEU A 57 -23.30 3.84 -2.52
CA LEU A 57 -24.49 4.47 -3.07
C LEU A 57 -25.64 4.50 -2.04
N GLY A 58 -25.81 3.45 -1.25
CA GLY A 58 -26.78 3.41 -0.15
C GLY A 58 -26.50 4.46 0.94
N THR A 59 -25.22 4.71 1.24
CA THR A 59 -24.82 5.73 2.21
C THR A 59 -25.11 7.14 1.69
N ALA A 60 -24.81 7.41 0.41
CA ALA A 60 -25.10 8.69 -0.23
C ALA A 60 -26.61 8.99 -0.28
N VAL A 61 -27.44 8.01 -0.64
CA VAL A 61 -28.92 8.14 -0.64
C VAL A 61 -29.46 8.41 0.77
N THR A 62 -28.90 7.75 1.79
CA THR A 62 -29.30 7.97 3.18
C THR A 62 -28.99 9.40 3.65
N ARG A 63 -27.80 9.91 3.31
CA ARG A 63 -27.41 11.31 3.62
C ARG A 63 -28.28 12.32 2.88
N LEU A 64 -28.61 12.06 1.61
CA LEU A 64 -29.53 12.89 0.85
C LEU A 64 -30.93 12.94 1.50
N GLY A 65 -31.40 11.81 2.02
CA GLY A 65 -32.63 11.74 2.81
C GLY A 65 -32.56 12.58 4.08
N GLN A 66 -31.45 12.53 4.82
CA GLN A 66 -31.24 13.36 6.02
C GLN A 66 -31.28 14.86 5.70
N ILE A 67 -30.68 15.27 4.57
CA ILE A 67 -30.75 16.65 4.08
C ILE A 67 -32.20 17.07 3.80
N GLY A 68 -32.98 16.19 3.14
CA GLY A 68 -34.41 16.41 2.91
C GLY A 68 -35.19 16.57 4.21
N LEU A 69 -34.99 15.68 5.19
CA LEU A 69 -35.65 15.74 6.49
C LEU A 69 -35.30 17.03 7.26
N PHE A 70 -34.03 17.41 7.29
CA PHE A 70 -33.58 18.64 7.94
C PHE A 70 -34.16 19.89 7.28
N GLY A 71 -34.24 19.89 5.94
CA GLY A 71 -34.91 20.94 5.17
C GLY A 71 -36.38 21.08 5.54
N ALA A 72 -37.11 19.96 5.62
CA ALA A 72 -38.52 19.95 5.98
C ALA A 72 -38.76 20.50 7.40
N LEU A 73 -37.93 20.09 8.36
CA LEU A 73 -37.98 20.60 9.74
C LEU A 73 -37.67 22.10 9.80
N SER A 74 -36.68 22.58 9.05
CA SER A 74 -36.29 23.98 9.00
C SER A 74 -37.40 24.87 8.45
N PHE A 75 -37.97 24.50 7.30
CA PHE A 75 -39.09 25.23 6.70
C PHE A 75 -40.36 25.17 7.56
N SER A 76 -40.66 24.02 8.17
CA SER A 76 -41.82 23.88 9.06
C SER A 76 -41.67 24.73 10.34
N SER A 77 -40.45 24.81 10.87
CA SER A 77 -40.13 25.68 12.02
C SER A 77 -40.32 27.16 11.67
N TYR A 78 -39.95 27.56 10.45
CA TYR A 78 -40.20 28.91 9.96
C TYR A 78 -41.69 29.19 9.80
N VAL A 79 -42.49 28.25 9.27
CA VAL A 79 -43.96 28.39 9.17
C VAL A 79 -44.56 28.57 10.57
N LEU A 80 -44.15 27.75 11.54
CA LEU A 80 -44.62 27.83 12.92
C LEU A 80 -44.27 29.19 13.55
N TRP A 81 -43.01 29.64 13.37
CA TRP A 81 -42.59 30.97 13.84
C TRP A 81 -43.39 32.09 13.17
N ALA A 82 -43.65 32.00 11.87
CA ALA A 82 -44.45 32.99 11.15
C ALA A 82 -45.90 33.01 11.65
N LEU A 83 -46.51 31.85 11.93
CA LEU A 83 -47.87 31.73 12.47
C LEU A 83 -47.98 32.31 13.89
N LEU A 84 -46.98 32.08 14.74
CA LEU A 84 -46.99 32.50 16.15
C LEU A 84 -46.58 33.98 16.35
N LEU A 85 -45.56 34.44 15.62
CA LEU A 85 -44.85 35.71 15.90
C LEU A 85 -44.72 36.61 14.66
N GLY A 86 -44.96 36.09 13.46
CA GLY A 86 -44.64 36.75 12.19
C GLY A 86 -45.67 37.76 11.70
N ARG A 87 -46.94 37.68 12.13
CA ARG A 87 -48.00 38.60 11.66
C ARG A 87 -47.68 40.07 11.90
N ALA A 88 -47.05 40.39 13.03
CA ALA A 88 -46.65 41.76 13.37
C ALA A 88 -45.34 42.21 12.69
N ARG A 89 -44.49 41.27 12.23
CA ARG A 89 -43.13 41.56 11.72
C ARG A 89 -42.99 41.50 10.20
N VAL A 90 -43.82 40.73 9.51
CA VAL A 90 -43.67 40.46 8.06
C VAL A 90 -44.59 41.35 7.20
N GLY A 91 -45.61 41.97 7.80
CA GLY A 91 -46.48 42.93 7.11
C GLY A 91 -47.27 42.32 5.95
N SER A 92 -47.38 43.03 4.82
CA SER A 92 -48.15 42.61 3.64
C SER A 92 -47.59 41.37 2.92
N SER A 93 -46.31 41.06 3.11
CA SER A 93 -45.65 39.87 2.52
C SER A 93 -45.85 38.59 3.33
N TYR A 94 -46.73 38.59 4.33
CA TYR A 94 -46.94 37.47 5.23
C TYR A 94 -47.43 36.20 4.52
N GLY A 95 -48.41 36.35 3.60
CA GLY A 95 -48.99 35.23 2.87
C GLY A 95 -48.00 34.58 1.89
N THR A 96 -47.19 35.40 1.20
CA THR A 96 -46.19 34.92 0.25
C THR A 96 -45.05 34.18 0.95
N ALA A 97 -44.57 34.70 2.08
CA ALA A 97 -43.53 34.06 2.88
C ALA A 97 -43.95 32.68 3.42
N ILE A 98 -45.19 32.55 3.90
CA ILE A 98 -45.74 31.26 4.34
C ILE A 98 -45.91 30.29 3.17
N GLY A 99 -46.42 30.76 2.03
CA GLY A 99 -46.57 29.93 0.83
C GLY A 99 -45.24 29.34 0.35
N ILE A 100 -44.18 30.16 0.31
CA ILE A 100 -42.82 29.72 -0.07
C ILE A 100 -42.28 28.69 0.94
N ALA A 101 -42.47 28.92 2.24
CA ALA A 101 -42.00 28.00 3.26
C ALA A 101 -42.75 26.66 3.24
N ILE A 102 -44.07 26.66 2.97
CA ILE A 102 -44.85 25.42 2.76
C ILE A 102 -44.33 24.67 1.53
N ALA A 103 -44.07 25.37 0.42
CA ALA A 103 -43.51 24.77 -0.79
C ALA A 103 -42.12 24.16 -0.54
N GLY A 104 -41.27 24.86 0.23
CA GLY A 104 -39.97 24.35 0.67
C GLY A 104 -40.09 23.08 1.52
N ALA A 105 -40.99 23.08 2.51
CA ALA A 105 -41.25 21.90 3.34
C ALA A 105 -41.77 20.71 2.51
N ALA A 106 -42.68 20.95 1.56
CA ALA A 106 -43.20 19.93 0.66
C ALA A 106 -42.10 19.35 -0.24
N LEU A 107 -41.28 20.19 -0.87
CA LEU A 107 -40.15 19.77 -1.70
C LEU A 107 -39.15 18.90 -0.91
N SER A 108 -38.83 19.32 0.32
CA SER A 108 -37.95 18.59 1.23
C SER A 108 -38.52 17.24 1.67
N LEU A 109 -39.83 17.15 1.94
CA LEU A 109 -40.52 15.89 2.24
C LEU A 109 -40.60 14.96 1.02
N VAL A 110 -40.79 15.51 -0.18
CA VAL A 110 -40.75 14.73 -1.44
C VAL A 110 -39.37 14.12 -1.64
N LEU A 111 -38.28 14.90 -1.48
CA LEU A 111 -36.93 14.33 -1.54
C LEU A 111 -36.73 13.22 -0.51
N PHE A 112 -37.13 13.44 0.74
CA PHE A 112 -37.04 12.43 1.78
C PHE A 112 -37.82 11.15 1.42
N GLY A 113 -39.07 11.28 0.96
CA GLY A 113 -39.90 10.16 0.53
C GLY A 113 -39.27 9.40 -0.64
N VAL A 114 -38.78 10.12 -1.65
CA VAL A 114 -38.10 9.53 -2.82
C VAL A 114 -36.85 8.75 -2.40
N THR A 115 -36.06 9.24 -1.45
CA THR A 115 -34.89 8.50 -0.95
C THR A 115 -35.24 7.22 -0.17
N LYS A 116 -36.49 7.08 0.29
CA LYS A 116 -37.00 5.82 0.88
C LYS A 116 -37.52 4.84 -0.17
N LEU A 117 -37.85 5.32 -1.37
CA LEU A 117 -38.31 4.49 -2.48
C LEU A 117 -37.09 3.89 -3.20
N ARG A 118 -36.83 2.59 -3.02
CA ARG A 118 -35.69 1.85 -3.59
C ARG A 118 -35.64 1.72 -5.13
N LYS A 119 -36.42 2.49 -5.89
CA LYS A 119 -36.62 2.29 -7.34
C LYS A 119 -35.75 3.14 -8.27
N ILE A 120 -35.01 4.13 -7.76
CA ILE A 120 -34.28 5.08 -8.60
C ILE A 120 -32.79 4.72 -8.68
N PRO A 121 -32.19 4.65 -9.88
CA PRO A 121 -30.77 4.35 -10.02
C PRO A 121 -29.90 5.42 -9.36
N PRO A 122 -28.74 5.07 -8.77
CA PRO A 122 -28.01 5.97 -7.89
C PRO A 122 -27.38 7.20 -8.56
N GLN A 123 -27.06 7.14 -9.85
CA GLN A 123 -26.57 8.29 -10.60
C GLN A 123 -27.65 9.39 -10.66
N ASN A 124 -28.89 8.99 -10.92
CA ASN A 124 -30.04 9.90 -10.94
C ASN A 124 -30.36 10.47 -9.55
N MET A 125 -29.94 9.81 -8.47
CA MET A 125 -30.08 10.34 -7.09
C MET A 125 -29.13 11.51 -6.81
N ALA A 126 -27.90 11.46 -7.31
CA ALA A 126 -26.96 12.57 -7.18
C ALA A 126 -27.43 13.79 -7.98
N ASP A 127 -27.94 13.59 -9.20
CA ASP A 127 -28.50 14.67 -10.02
C ASP A 127 -29.76 15.26 -9.38
N LEU A 128 -30.62 14.42 -8.81
CA LEU A 128 -31.79 14.86 -8.05
C LEU A 128 -31.38 15.70 -6.83
N GLY A 129 -30.30 15.33 -6.13
CA GLY A 129 -29.76 16.10 -5.02
C GLY A 129 -29.26 17.48 -5.44
N ASN A 130 -28.60 17.59 -6.60
CA ASN A 130 -28.15 18.87 -7.15
C ASN A 130 -29.36 19.77 -7.49
N VAL A 131 -30.37 19.21 -8.16
CA VAL A 131 -31.60 19.93 -8.51
C VAL A 131 -32.31 20.42 -7.25
N TYR A 132 -32.42 19.57 -6.22
CA TYR A 132 -33.00 19.94 -4.94
C TYR A 132 -32.25 21.10 -4.28
N LEU A 133 -30.90 21.04 -4.25
CA LEU A 133 -30.07 22.11 -3.69
C LEU A 133 -30.40 23.45 -4.36
N PHE A 134 -30.45 23.49 -5.70
CA PHE A 134 -30.73 24.72 -6.44
C PHE A 134 -32.13 25.26 -6.16
N LEU A 135 -33.14 24.40 -6.15
CA LEU A 135 -34.51 24.81 -5.84
C LEU A 135 -34.66 25.34 -4.42
N VAL A 136 -34.03 24.71 -3.43
CA VAL A 136 -34.05 25.19 -2.04
C VAL A 136 -33.33 26.54 -1.91
N CYS A 137 -32.16 26.69 -2.52
CA CYS A 137 -31.44 27.97 -2.51
C CYS A 137 -32.25 29.08 -3.18
N LEU A 138 -32.96 28.78 -4.27
CA LEU A 138 -33.84 29.75 -4.94
C LEU A 138 -35.03 30.14 -4.08
N LEU A 139 -35.71 29.16 -3.46
CA LEU A 139 -36.85 29.43 -2.56
C LEU A 139 -36.42 30.28 -1.37
N LEU A 140 -35.23 30.04 -0.80
CA LEU A 140 -34.69 30.84 0.29
C LEU A 140 -34.32 32.27 -0.16
N GLY A 141 -33.77 32.43 -1.36
CA GLY A 141 -33.50 33.75 -1.92
C GLY A 141 -34.77 34.56 -2.18
N VAL A 142 -35.78 33.93 -2.80
CA VAL A 142 -37.11 34.54 -3.00
C VAL A 142 -37.74 34.90 -1.65
N LEU A 143 -37.68 34.00 -0.66
CA LEU A 143 -38.21 34.24 0.69
C LEU A 143 -37.53 35.46 1.34
N ARG A 144 -36.20 35.54 1.28
CA ARG A 144 -35.41 36.67 1.80
C ARG A 144 -35.86 37.98 1.17
N HIS A 145 -35.95 38.03 -0.16
CA HIS A 145 -36.18 39.26 -0.90
C HIS A 145 -37.66 39.68 -0.98
N SER A 146 -38.59 38.77 -0.67
CA SER A 146 -40.01 39.07 -0.49
C SER A 146 -40.31 39.91 0.77
N GLN A 147 -39.39 39.95 1.74
CA GLN A 147 -39.57 40.71 2.98
C GLN A 147 -39.05 42.16 2.88
N PRO A 148 -39.68 43.12 3.58
CA PRO A 148 -39.19 44.50 3.62
C PRO A 148 -37.81 44.58 4.27
N SER A 149 -36.89 45.36 3.67
CA SER A 149 -35.58 45.64 4.25
C SER A 149 -35.72 46.55 5.48
N THR A 150 -35.62 45.98 6.67
CA THR A 150 -35.51 46.74 7.93
C THR A 150 -34.05 47.04 8.21
N ALA A 151 -33.68 48.32 8.23
CA ALA A 151 -32.32 48.76 8.57
C ALA A 151 -31.95 48.32 9.99
N GLY A 152 -30.78 47.66 10.15
CA GLY A 152 -30.19 47.34 11.46
C GLY A 152 -30.07 45.86 11.84
N ASP A 153 -30.70 44.93 11.11
CA ASP A 153 -30.60 43.48 11.41
C ASP A 153 -29.31 42.87 10.82
N LEU A 154 -28.24 42.80 11.61
CA LEU A 154 -26.99 42.10 11.25
C LEU A 154 -27.24 40.64 10.81
N LEU A 155 -28.21 39.95 11.42
CA LEU A 155 -28.58 38.57 11.08
C LEU A 155 -29.24 38.42 9.70
N ARG A 156 -29.82 39.48 9.12
CA ARG A 156 -30.40 39.46 7.74
C ARG A 156 -29.36 39.78 6.65
N GLN A 157 -28.15 40.19 7.04
CA GLN A 157 -27.05 40.46 6.09
C GLN A 157 -26.45 39.15 5.54
N VAL A 158 -26.44 38.09 6.36
CA VAL A 158 -26.01 36.76 5.93
C VAL A 158 -27.15 36.06 5.17
N SER A 159 -26.86 35.60 3.95
CA SER A 159 -27.85 34.89 3.16
C SER A 159 -28.24 33.55 3.81
N PRO A 160 -29.54 33.20 3.89
CA PRO A 160 -29.98 31.90 4.38
C PRO A 160 -29.51 30.73 3.50
N VAL A 161 -29.08 31.01 2.26
CA VAL A 161 -28.49 30.04 1.31
C VAL A 161 -27.16 29.46 1.81
N VAL A 162 -26.49 30.10 2.76
CA VAL A 162 -25.24 29.63 3.36
C VAL A 162 -25.42 28.23 4.00
N ILE A 163 -26.52 28.02 4.72
CA ILE A 163 -26.78 26.76 5.45
C ILE A 163 -26.89 25.55 4.50
N PRO A 164 -27.74 25.56 3.46
CA PRO A 164 -27.84 24.42 2.55
C PRO A 164 -26.54 24.19 1.75
N LEU A 165 -25.80 25.24 1.36
CA LEU A 165 -24.52 25.07 0.68
C LEU A 165 -23.48 24.34 1.55
N LEU A 166 -23.30 24.78 2.79
CA LEU A 166 -22.36 24.13 3.73
C LEU A 166 -22.80 22.71 4.08
N THR A 167 -24.09 22.50 4.32
CA THR A 167 -24.65 21.18 4.66
C THR A 167 -24.47 20.20 3.50
N TYR A 168 -24.73 20.65 2.27
CA TYR A 168 -24.54 19.84 1.06
C TYR A 168 -23.06 19.49 0.86
N GLY A 169 -22.16 20.47 1.01
CA GLY A 169 -20.71 20.26 0.85
C GLY A 169 -20.09 19.36 1.92
N ALA A 170 -20.68 19.33 3.12
CA ALA A 170 -20.24 18.46 4.21
C ALA A 170 -20.74 17.01 4.05
N LEU A 171 -21.98 16.83 3.59
CA LEU A 171 -22.64 15.52 3.61
C LEU A 171 -22.49 14.74 2.29
N ILE A 172 -22.43 15.42 1.15
CA ILE A 172 -22.39 14.79 -0.16
C ILE A 172 -20.96 14.89 -0.72
N PRO A 173 -20.20 13.77 -0.72
CA PRO A 173 -18.86 13.76 -1.26
C PRO A 173 -18.94 13.94 -2.79
N THR A 174 -18.46 15.07 -3.28
CA THR A 174 -18.37 15.37 -4.71
C THR A 174 -16.92 15.62 -5.10
N VAL A 175 -16.55 15.24 -6.33
CA VAL A 175 -15.19 15.51 -6.85
C VAL A 175 -14.94 17.02 -6.86
N PRO A 176 -13.76 17.51 -6.40
CA PRO A 176 -13.54 18.94 -6.15
C PRO A 176 -13.88 19.88 -7.31
N GLY A 177 -13.61 19.45 -8.55
CA GLY A 177 -13.94 20.22 -9.75
C GLY A 177 -15.45 20.37 -9.97
N LYS A 178 -16.24 19.30 -9.78
CA LYS A 178 -17.70 19.36 -9.89
C LYS A 178 -18.33 20.06 -8.68
N ALA A 179 -17.75 19.85 -7.49
CA ALA A 179 -18.18 20.49 -6.24
C ALA A 179 -18.19 22.01 -6.38
N LEU A 180 -17.09 22.60 -6.90
CA LEU A 180 -16.98 24.05 -7.10
C LEU A 180 -18.10 24.58 -8.00
N VAL A 181 -18.37 23.91 -9.13
CA VAL A 181 -19.43 24.31 -10.07
C VAL A 181 -20.79 24.26 -9.40
N ILE A 182 -21.13 23.16 -8.72
CA ILE A 182 -22.42 23.00 -8.03
C ILE A 182 -22.60 24.10 -6.95
N MET A 183 -21.55 24.37 -6.16
CA MET A 183 -21.63 25.39 -5.11
C MET A 183 -21.81 26.81 -5.65
N LEU A 184 -21.14 27.15 -6.76
CA LEU A 184 -21.29 28.44 -7.43
C LEU A 184 -22.69 28.61 -8.03
N PHE A 185 -23.24 27.57 -8.66
CA PHE A 185 -24.63 27.58 -9.16
C PHE A 185 -25.63 27.74 -8.02
N GLY A 186 -25.44 27.04 -6.89
CA GLY A 186 -26.28 27.21 -5.71
C GLY A 186 -26.20 28.60 -5.11
N ALA A 187 -25.00 29.20 -5.05
CA ALA A 187 -24.82 30.59 -4.59
C ALA A 187 -25.49 31.61 -5.51
N ALA A 188 -25.51 31.36 -6.82
CA ALA A 188 -26.18 32.23 -7.80
C ALA A 188 -27.71 32.21 -7.71
N MET A 189 -28.31 31.28 -6.95
CA MET A 189 -29.77 31.24 -6.75
C MET A 189 -30.27 32.38 -5.86
N ASP A 190 -29.45 32.90 -4.93
CA ASP A 190 -29.83 34.05 -4.07
C ASP A 190 -30.04 35.35 -4.88
N PRO A 191 -29.08 35.81 -5.72
CA PRO A 191 -29.29 36.99 -6.57
C PRO A 191 -30.37 36.75 -7.64
N LEU A 192 -30.58 35.50 -8.10
CA LEU A 192 -31.71 35.19 -8.97
C LEU A 192 -33.05 35.39 -8.27
N GLY A 193 -33.15 35.02 -6.98
CA GLY A 193 -34.33 35.30 -6.16
C GLY A 193 -34.59 36.81 -5.99
N LEU A 194 -33.53 37.61 -5.85
CA LEU A 194 -33.62 39.08 -5.84
C LEU A 194 -34.18 39.61 -7.17
N MET A 195 -33.65 39.14 -8.30
CA MET A 195 -34.10 39.55 -9.63
C MET A 195 -35.57 39.20 -9.85
N LEU A 196 -36.03 38.03 -9.40
CA LEU A 196 -37.43 37.61 -9.54
C LEU A 196 -38.40 38.46 -8.70
N MET A 197 -38.01 38.82 -7.47
CA MET A 197 -38.91 39.57 -6.57
C MET A 197 -38.86 41.08 -6.78
N ARG A 198 -37.76 41.60 -7.35
CA ARG A 198 -37.51 43.04 -7.48
C ARG A 198 -37.12 43.45 -8.91
N ALA A 199 -37.66 42.76 -9.92
CA ALA A 199 -37.32 42.93 -11.34
C ALA A 199 -37.46 44.37 -11.89
N HIS A 200 -38.21 45.24 -11.19
CA HIS A 200 -38.52 46.61 -11.61
C HIS A 200 -37.87 47.71 -10.75
N THR A 201 -36.95 47.37 -9.85
CA THR A 201 -36.22 48.35 -9.01
C THR A 201 -34.77 48.49 -9.46
N HIS A 202 -34.25 49.71 -9.49
CA HIS A 202 -32.81 49.95 -9.67
C HIS A 202 -32.05 49.47 -8.43
N TYR A 203 -30.96 48.73 -8.66
CA TYR A 203 -30.10 48.21 -7.60
C TYR A 203 -28.87 49.09 -7.43
N ASP A 204 -28.58 49.49 -6.20
CA ASP A 204 -27.30 50.11 -5.89
C ASP A 204 -26.19 49.05 -5.86
N ALA A 205 -25.00 49.43 -6.32
CA ALA A 205 -23.85 48.51 -6.40
C ALA A 205 -23.47 47.93 -5.02
N SER A 206 -23.67 48.70 -3.95
CA SER A 206 -23.44 48.26 -2.56
C SER A 206 -24.41 47.17 -2.10
N GLU A 207 -25.69 47.25 -2.48
CA GLU A 207 -26.68 46.22 -2.17
C GLU A 207 -26.35 44.90 -2.88
N LEU A 208 -25.94 44.98 -4.15
CA LEU A 208 -25.55 43.81 -4.93
C LEU A 208 -24.34 43.10 -4.31
N VAL A 209 -23.35 43.86 -3.85
CA VAL A 209 -22.15 43.32 -3.18
C VAL A 209 -22.52 42.61 -1.87
N VAL A 210 -23.39 43.20 -1.04
CA VAL A 210 -23.83 42.58 0.23
C VAL A 210 -24.62 41.29 -0.02
N VAL A 211 -25.45 41.26 -1.06
CA VAL A 211 -26.22 40.06 -1.44
C VAL A 211 -25.31 38.94 -1.97
N LEU A 212 -24.31 39.27 -2.79
CA LEU A 212 -23.41 38.29 -3.41
C LEU A 212 -22.28 37.79 -2.48
N ALA A 213 -21.83 38.61 -1.54
CA ALA A 213 -20.66 38.29 -0.71
C ALA A 213 -20.85 37.01 0.12
N SER A 214 -21.96 36.89 0.86
CA SER A 214 -22.15 35.75 1.76
C SER A 214 -22.38 34.40 1.05
N PRO A 215 -23.17 34.30 -0.04
CA PRO A 215 -23.28 33.07 -0.82
C PRO A 215 -21.96 32.65 -1.49
N LEU A 216 -21.18 33.59 -2.02
CA LEU A 216 -19.89 33.28 -2.66
C LEU A 216 -18.86 32.77 -1.65
N VAL A 217 -18.76 33.43 -0.48
CA VAL A 217 -17.89 32.95 0.61
C VAL A 217 -18.33 31.56 1.06
N ALA A 218 -19.63 31.33 1.23
CA ALA A 218 -20.16 30.01 1.59
C ALA A 218 -19.87 28.94 0.53
N ALA A 219 -19.94 29.27 -0.76
CA ALA A 219 -19.58 28.35 -1.84
C ALA A 219 -18.09 27.94 -1.78
N LEU A 220 -17.20 28.89 -1.51
CA LEU A 220 -15.76 28.62 -1.35
C LEU A 220 -15.48 27.77 -0.10
N VAL A 221 -16.11 28.10 1.04
CA VAL A 221 -15.98 27.33 2.27
C VAL A 221 -16.57 25.92 2.09
N ALA A 222 -17.75 25.78 1.50
CA ALA A 222 -18.38 24.49 1.19
C ALA A 222 -17.51 23.65 0.24
N GLN A 223 -16.88 24.28 -0.76
CA GLN A 223 -15.90 23.61 -1.60
C GLN A 223 -14.72 23.12 -0.78
N GLN A 224 -14.21 23.90 0.17
CA GLN A 224 -13.06 23.51 0.99
C GLN A 224 -13.42 22.37 1.95
N VAL A 225 -14.59 22.44 2.58
CA VAL A 225 -15.16 21.34 3.38
C VAL A 225 -15.33 20.10 2.51
N SER A 226 -15.87 20.22 1.29
CA SER A 226 -16.01 19.09 0.37
C SER A 226 -14.66 18.50 -0.03
N LYS A 227 -13.61 19.30 -0.21
CA LYS A 227 -12.24 18.79 -0.45
C LYS A 227 -11.72 18.00 0.76
N VAL A 228 -11.90 18.52 1.97
CA VAL A 228 -11.49 17.84 3.21
C VAL A 228 -12.26 16.54 3.39
N VAL A 229 -13.59 16.57 3.24
CA VAL A 229 -14.45 15.38 3.33
C VAL A 229 -14.11 14.38 2.23
N HIS A 230 -13.85 14.83 1.00
CA HIS A 230 -13.41 13.96 -0.08
C HIS A 230 -12.07 13.29 0.25
N HIS A 231 -11.08 14.03 0.74
CA HIS A 231 -9.79 13.46 1.13
C HIS A 231 -9.87 12.55 2.36
N LEU A 232 -10.70 12.87 3.35
CA LEU A 232 -10.97 12.00 4.49
C LEU A 232 -11.71 10.73 4.06
N THR A 233 -12.67 10.86 3.13
CA THR A 233 -13.40 9.72 2.59
C THR A 233 -12.51 8.88 1.68
N GLU A 234 -11.62 9.47 0.87
CA GLU A 234 -10.57 8.75 0.14
C GLU A 234 -9.57 8.07 1.08
N GLY A 235 -9.30 8.67 2.24
CA GLY A 235 -8.49 8.08 3.31
C GLY A 235 -9.17 6.87 3.98
N ILE A 236 -10.50 6.92 4.16
CA ILE A 236 -11.30 5.85 4.81
C ILE A 236 -11.73 4.76 3.80
N VAL A 237 -11.95 5.12 2.53
CA VAL A 237 -12.27 4.21 1.41
C VAL A 237 -10.99 3.58 0.81
N LYS A 238 -9.80 4.00 1.25
CA LYS A 238 -8.55 3.24 1.08
C LYS A 238 -8.42 2.01 1.99
N ALA A 239 -9.51 1.54 2.60
CA ALA A 239 -9.68 0.11 2.85
C ALA A 239 -9.89 -0.62 1.51
N ARG A 240 -8.88 -0.61 0.64
CA ARG A 240 -8.88 -1.43 -0.58
C ARG A 240 -8.81 -2.86 -0.09
N GLU A 241 -9.87 -3.62 -0.33
CA GLU A 241 -9.82 -5.07 -0.11
C GLU A 241 -9.05 -5.67 -1.28
N VAL A 242 -7.96 -6.37 -0.96
CA VAL A 242 -7.12 -7.07 -1.92
C VAL A 242 -7.21 -8.55 -1.56
N GLY A 243 -8.02 -9.30 -2.31
CA GLY A 243 -8.38 -10.67 -1.95
C GLY A 243 -9.02 -10.73 -0.55
N SER A 244 -8.49 -11.60 0.31
CA SER A 244 -8.93 -11.80 1.70
C SER A 244 -8.33 -10.79 2.69
N TYR A 245 -7.67 -9.74 2.21
CA TYR A 245 -6.89 -8.82 3.04
C TYR A 245 -7.41 -7.39 2.95
N LYS A 246 -7.44 -6.71 4.10
CA LYS A 246 -7.76 -5.29 4.19
C LYS A 246 -6.46 -4.50 4.30
N LEU A 247 -6.18 -3.61 3.35
CA LEU A 247 -5.05 -2.69 3.45
C LEU A 247 -5.25 -1.74 4.64
N VAL A 248 -4.19 -1.51 5.41
CA VAL A 248 -4.19 -0.69 6.64
C VAL A 248 -3.38 0.58 6.41
N GLU A 249 -2.10 0.44 6.11
CA GLU A 249 -1.17 1.57 5.93
C GLU A 249 -0.14 1.23 4.86
N ARG A 250 0.41 2.25 4.21
CA ARG A 250 1.44 2.06 3.18
C ARG A 250 2.81 2.06 3.83
N LEU A 251 3.56 0.97 3.64
CA LEU A 251 4.91 0.78 4.20
C LEU A 251 5.99 1.38 3.32
N GLY A 252 5.80 1.36 1.99
CA GLY A 252 6.81 1.86 1.05
C GLY A 252 6.30 2.03 -0.38
N VAL A 253 7.02 2.81 -1.17
CA VAL A 253 6.78 3.04 -2.59
C VAL A 253 8.08 2.87 -3.35
N GLY A 254 8.13 1.88 -4.25
CA GLY A 254 9.19 1.72 -5.24
C GLY A 254 8.76 2.23 -6.63
N GLY A 255 9.65 2.14 -7.61
CA GLY A 255 9.37 2.56 -8.98
C GLY A 255 8.23 1.79 -9.64
N MET A 256 8.23 0.46 -9.49
CA MET A 256 7.26 -0.44 -10.14
C MET A 256 6.15 -0.95 -9.20
N ALA A 257 6.32 -0.79 -7.88
CA ALA A 257 5.46 -1.41 -6.89
C ALA A 257 5.25 -0.53 -5.65
N GLU A 258 4.16 -0.77 -4.93
CA GLU A 258 3.92 -0.21 -3.61
C GLU A 258 3.68 -1.33 -2.60
N VAL A 259 4.21 -1.16 -1.38
CA VAL A 259 4.11 -2.16 -0.31
C VAL A 259 3.23 -1.60 0.79
N TRP A 260 2.24 -2.39 1.21
CA TRP A 260 1.24 -2.03 2.19
C TRP A 260 1.21 -3.04 3.32
N ARG A 261 0.97 -2.57 4.53
CA ARG A 261 0.52 -3.40 5.64
C ARG A 261 -0.95 -3.73 5.42
N ALA A 262 -1.30 -4.98 5.67
CA ALA A 262 -2.66 -5.47 5.54
C ALA A 262 -2.98 -6.46 6.66
N ASN A 263 -4.26 -6.59 6.99
CA ASN A 263 -4.73 -7.61 7.92
C ASN A 263 -5.61 -8.61 7.18
N HIS A 264 -5.32 -9.90 7.38
CA HIS A 264 -6.19 -10.96 6.87
C HIS A 264 -7.56 -10.86 7.57
N ARG A 265 -8.66 -10.86 6.82
CA ARG A 265 -10.01 -10.60 7.34
C ARG A 265 -10.45 -11.57 8.43
N MET A 266 -10.28 -12.87 8.20
CA MET A 266 -10.73 -13.92 9.12
C MET A 266 -9.71 -14.17 10.24
N LEU A 267 -8.44 -14.34 9.88
CA LEU A 267 -7.37 -14.71 10.82
C LEU A 267 -6.85 -13.53 11.67
N ARG A 268 -7.19 -12.28 11.33
CA ARG A 268 -6.61 -11.05 11.90
C ARG A 268 -5.07 -11.06 11.96
N ARG A 269 -4.43 -11.84 11.09
CA ARG A 269 -2.98 -11.92 10.99
C ARG A 269 -2.46 -10.74 10.17
N PRO A 270 -1.46 -9.99 10.66
CA PRO A 270 -0.82 -8.96 9.86
C PRO A 270 0.00 -9.58 8.72
N ALA A 271 -0.01 -8.90 7.58
CA ALA A 271 0.70 -9.27 6.37
C ALA A 271 1.22 -8.02 5.65
N ALA A 272 2.20 -8.19 4.78
CA ALA A 272 2.61 -7.18 3.82
C ALA A 272 2.08 -7.56 2.43
N ILE A 273 1.55 -6.59 1.68
CA ILE A 273 1.07 -6.77 0.31
C ILE A 273 1.87 -5.86 -0.60
N LYS A 274 2.54 -6.46 -1.58
CA LYS A 274 3.23 -5.72 -2.64
C LYS A 274 2.33 -5.68 -3.87
N LEU A 275 1.87 -4.48 -4.23
CA LEU A 275 1.04 -4.22 -5.41
C LEU A 275 1.92 -3.67 -6.54
N ILE A 276 1.86 -4.30 -7.71
CA ILE A 276 2.55 -3.88 -8.92
C ILE A 276 1.63 -2.96 -9.73
N ARG A 277 2.12 -1.78 -10.12
CA ARG A 277 1.27 -0.75 -10.73
C ARG A 277 0.89 -1.11 -12.18
N PRO A 278 -0.40 -0.96 -12.57
CA PRO A 278 -0.86 -1.23 -13.94
C PRO A 278 -0.11 -0.46 -15.03
N LYS A 279 0.38 0.75 -14.74
CA LYS A 279 1.09 1.58 -15.72
C LYS A 279 2.35 0.91 -16.27
N VAL A 280 3.05 0.11 -15.46
CA VAL A 280 4.21 -0.70 -15.88
C VAL A 280 3.81 -1.78 -16.89
N LEU A 281 2.59 -2.32 -16.75
CA LEU A 281 2.08 -3.34 -17.68
C LEU A 281 1.58 -2.72 -18.98
N ILE A 282 1.00 -1.51 -18.93
CA ILE A 282 0.35 -0.84 -20.07
C ILE A 282 1.36 -0.17 -21.00
N ASP A 283 2.46 0.40 -20.47
CA ASP A 283 3.45 1.15 -21.26
C ASP A 283 4.25 0.27 -22.25
N HIS A 284 4.19 -1.06 -22.14
CA HIS A 284 4.92 -2.01 -23.01
C HIS A 284 4.04 -2.71 -24.07
N GLY A 285 2.75 -2.38 -24.16
CA GLY A 285 1.84 -3.03 -25.11
C GLY A 285 1.45 -4.47 -24.72
N PRO A 286 0.44 -5.06 -25.40
CA PRO A 286 -0.27 -6.25 -24.90
C PRO A 286 0.59 -7.50 -24.75
N ALA A 287 1.55 -7.73 -25.66
CA ALA A 287 2.41 -8.91 -25.66
C ALA A 287 3.45 -8.88 -24.52
N ASP A 288 3.98 -7.69 -24.21
CA ASP A 288 4.95 -7.52 -23.12
C ASP A 288 4.29 -7.60 -21.74
N SER A 289 3.03 -7.14 -21.61
CA SER A 289 2.25 -7.33 -20.38
C SER A 289 2.10 -8.81 -20.02
N GLU A 290 1.78 -9.66 -21.00
CA GLU A 290 1.57 -11.09 -20.78
C GLU A 290 2.87 -11.81 -20.41
N ARG A 291 3.98 -11.44 -21.06
CA ARG A 291 5.32 -11.95 -20.73
C ARG A 291 5.74 -11.58 -19.30
N LEU A 292 5.56 -10.31 -18.91
CA LEU A 292 5.86 -9.83 -17.57
C LEU A 292 5.02 -10.56 -16.51
N LEU A 293 3.73 -10.80 -16.79
CA LEU A 293 2.84 -11.56 -15.90
C LEU A 293 3.29 -13.02 -15.70
N ARG A 294 3.75 -13.69 -16.77
CA ARG A 294 4.26 -15.07 -16.66
C ARG A 294 5.53 -15.14 -15.80
N LEU A 295 6.47 -14.22 -16.03
CA LEU A 295 7.71 -14.14 -15.25
C LEU A 295 7.42 -13.86 -13.78
N PHE A 296 6.53 -12.91 -13.52
CA PHE A 296 6.08 -12.56 -12.18
C PHE A 296 5.45 -13.76 -11.46
N THR A 297 4.51 -14.45 -12.11
CA THR A 297 3.83 -15.60 -11.53
C THR A 297 4.81 -16.73 -11.23
N ARG A 298 5.79 -16.95 -12.11
CA ARG A 298 6.85 -17.94 -11.91
C ARG A 298 7.70 -17.60 -10.68
N GLU A 299 8.15 -16.36 -10.52
CA GLU A 299 8.94 -15.93 -9.35
C GLU A 299 8.19 -16.12 -8.04
N VAL A 300 6.94 -15.67 -7.98
CA VAL A 300 6.14 -15.79 -6.76
C VAL A 300 5.91 -17.26 -6.40
N ARG A 301 5.65 -18.11 -7.39
CA ARG A 301 5.54 -19.56 -7.16
C ARG A 301 6.86 -20.18 -6.70
N THR A 302 7.98 -19.77 -7.29
CA THR A 302 9.31 -20.22 -6.89
C THR A 302 9.59 -19.84 -5.45
N THR A 303 9.42 -18.56 -5.10
CA THR A 303 9.65 -18.04 -3.74
C THR A 303 8.72 -18.71 -2.74
N ALA A 304 7.44 -18.86 -3.07
CA ALA A 304 6.46 -19.55 -2.22
C ALA A 304 6.79 -21.03 -1.99
N SER A 305 7.57 -21.66 -2.88
CA SER A 305 7.99 -23.06 -2.72
C SER A 305 9.16 -23.23 -1.74
N LEU A 306 9.94 -22.18 -1.48
CA LEU A 306 11.09 -22.20 -0.58
C LEU A 306 10.60 -22.25 0.87
N ARG A 307 11.31 -23.02 1.71
CA ARG A 307 10.93 -23.31 3.10
C ARG A 307 11.96 -22.84 4.12
N SER A 308 13.11 -22.33 3.66
CA SER A 308 14.15 -21.78 4.50
C SER A 308 13.56 -20.67 5.37
N PRO A 309 13.79 -20.70 6.69
CA PRO A 309 13.27 -19.66 7.56
C PRO A 309 13.88 -18.29 7.22
N HIS A 310 15.04 -18.25 6.54
CA HIS A 310 15.70 -17.03 6.07
C HIS A 310 15.19 -16.53 4.69
N THR A 311 14.18 -17.18 4.11
CA THR A 311 13.47 -16.69 2.91
C THR A 311 12.14 -16.05 3.34
N ILE A 312 11.76 -14.95 2.69
CA ILE A 312 10.44 -14.34 2.90
C ILE A 312 9.33 -15.35 2.57
N GLN A 313 8.39 -15.53 3.49
CA GLN A 313 7.24 -16.38 3.25
C GLN A 313 6.15 -15.63 2.48
N ILE A 314 5.76 -16.17 1.33
CA ILE A 314 4.61 -15.72 0.56
C ILE A 314 3.38 -16.56 0.96
N TYR A 315 2.28 -15.88 1.27
CA TYR A 315 1.03 -16.51 1.66
C TYR A 315 0.06 -16.67 0.49
N ASP A 316 0.00 -15.67 -0.39
CA ASP A 316 -1.01 -15.61 -1.45
C ASP A 316 -0.56 -14.67 -2.59
N PHE A 317 -1.17 -14.80 -3.76
CA PHE A 317 -0.99 -13.86 -4.86
C PHE A 317 -2.20 -13.81 -5.79
N GLY A 318 -2.37 -12.71 -6.50
CA GLY A 318 -3.47 -12.56 -7.43
C GLY A 318 -3.47 -11.23 -8.17
N ILE A 319 -4.64 -10.90 -8.70
CA ILE A 319 -4.87 -9.69 -9.49
C ILE A 319 -6.03 -8.93 -8.84
N THR A 320 -5.86 -7.63 -8.61
CA THR A 320 -6.90 -6.77 -8.05
C THR A 320 -8.03 -6.55 -9.06
N GLN A 321 -9.15 -6.01 -8.59
CA GLN A 321 -10.29 -5.69 -9.47
C GLN A 321 -9.91 -4.70 -10.58
N GLU A 322 -8.90 -3.86 -10.37
CA GLU A 322 -8.39 -2.88 -11.33
C GLU A 322 -7.25 -3.43 -12.20
N GLY A 323 -6.98 -4.74 -12.17
CA GLY A 323 -5.96 -5.38 -12.99
C GLY A 323 -4.52 -5.23 -12.48
N ALA A 324 -4.33 -4.75 -11.25
CA ALA A 324 -3.01 -4.67 -10.64
C ALA A 324 -2.60 -6.03 -10.09
N PHE A 325 -1.37 -6.47 -10.35
CA PHE A 325 -0.87 -7.69 -9.72
C PHE A 325 -0.54 -7.42 -8.24
N TYR A 326 -0.82 -8.38 -7.36
CA TYR A 326 -0.37 -8.33 -5.98
C TYR A 326 0.08 -9.69 -5.46
N TYR A 327 0.99 -9.67 -4.49
CA TYR A 327 1.27 -10.83 -3.65
C TYR A 327 1.34 -10.43 -2.19
N VAL A 328 1.01 -11.39 -1.34
CA VAL A 328 0.91 -11.26 0.10
C VAL A 328 2.04 -12.05 0.72
N MET A 329 2.76 -11.42 1.63
CA MET A 329 3.92 -11.99 2.32
C MET A 329 3.86 -11.69 3.82
N GLU A 330 4.73 -12.36 4.58
CA GLU A 330 4.87 -12.07 6.01
C GLU A 330 5.20 -10.59 6.24
N LEU A 331 4.55 -10.00 7.25
CA LEU A 331 4.92 -8.66 7.71
C LEU A 331 6.14 -8.80 8.61
N LEU A 332 7.26 -8.21 8.20
CA LEU A 332 8.50 -8.24 8.94
C LEU A 332 8.65 -7.00 9.82
N ASP A 333 8.95 -7.21 11.10
CA ASP A 333 9.40 -6.16 11.99
C ASP A 333 10.93 -6.07 11.92
N GLY A 334 11.42 -5.21 11.03
CA GLY A 334 12.84 -5.01 10.92
C GLY A 334 13.29 -3.95 9.93
N ILE A 335 14.59 -3.94 9.67
CA ILE A 335 15.24 -2.93 8.82
C ILE A 335 16.07 -3.64 7.75
N ASP A 336 16.11 -3.08 6.54
CA ASP A 336 16.95 -3.59 5.47
C ASP A 336 18.44 -3.20 5.70
N LEU A 337 19.35 -3.97 5.12
CA LEU A 337 20.79 -3.76 5.30
C LEU A 337 21.30 -2.45 4.67
N MET A 338 20.58 -1.86 3.71
CA MET A 338 20.93 -0.51 3.22
C MET A 338 20.69 0.49 4.34
N THR A 339 19.46 0.52 4.85
CA THR A 339 19.04 1.41 5.95
C THR A 339 19.88 1.21 7.20
N LEU A 340 20.25 -0.04 7.53
CA LEU A 340 21.13 -0.35 8.67
C LEU A 340 22.45 0.44 8.58
N VAL A 341 23.12 0.38 7.43
CA VAL A 341 24.42 1.02 7.27
C VAL A 341 24.30 2.53 7.11
N GLU A 342 23.28 3.01 6.38
CA GLU A 342 23.03 4.44 6.21
C GLU A 342 22.75 5.14 7.55
N ARG A 343 22.04 4.48 8.48
CA ARG A 343 21.68 5.06 9.78
C ARG A 343 22.70 4.81 10.87
N PHE A 344 23.29 3.62 10.92
CA PHE A 344 24.12 3.17 12.04
C PHE A 344 25.59 2.98 11.66
N GLY A 345 25.95 3.25 10.40
CA GLY A 345 27.30 3.15 9.89
C GLY A 345 27.75 1.71 9.57
N PRO A 346 29.04 1.53 9.26
CA PRO A 346 29.61 0.21 9.01
C PRO A 346 29.46 -0.72 10.23
N GLN A 347 29.23 -2.00 9.96
CA GLN A 347 28.97 -3.02 10.97
C GLN A 347 30.25 -3.78 11.36
N SER A 348 30.28 -4.33 12.57
CA SER A 348 31.43 -5.10 13.06
C SER A 348 31.59 -6.42 12.31
N ALA A 349 32.84 -6.88 12.20
CA ALA A 349 33.19 -8.05 11.38
C ALA A 349 32.42 -9.32 11.81
N GLU A 350 32.29 -9.53 13.12
CA GLU A 350 31.55 -10.65 13.68
C GLU A 350 30.06 -10.62 13.31
N ARG A 351 29.45 -9.43 13.28
CA ARG A 351 28.04 -9.25 12.89
C ARG A 351 27.88 -9.52 11.40
N VAL A 352 28.76 -8.95 10.57
CA VAL A 352 28.73 -9.17 9.11
C VAL A 352 28.85 -10.64 8.76
N ALA A 353 29.77 -11.37 9.39
CA ALA A 353 29.92 -12.81 9.17
C ALA A 353 28.64 -13.58 9.53
N SER A 354 28.02 -13.26 10.67
CA SER A 354 26.74 -13.86 11.09
C SER A 354 25.61 -13.58 10.08
N LEU A 355 25.45 -12.33 9.66
CA LEU A 355 24.42 -11.93 8.70
C LEU A 355 24.62 -12.62 7.33
N MET A 356 25.84 -12.62 6.80
CA MET A 356 26.15 -13.28 5.53
C MET A 356 25.88 -14.79 5.58
N ARG A 357 26.16 -15.44 6.72
CA ARG A 357 25.87 -16.86 6.92
C ARG A 357 24.37 -17.14 6.84
N GLN A 358 23.55 -16.30 7.46
CA GLN A 358 22.08 -16.42 7.37
C GLN A 358 21.55 -16.18 5.95
N VAL A 359 22.12 -15.25 5.18
CA VAL A 359 21.80 -15.10 3.75
C VAL A 359 22.15 -16.36 2.97
N CYS A 360 23.30 -16.98 3.26
CA CYS A 360 23.70 -18.25 2.63
C CYS A 360 22.70 -19.38 2.89
N HIS A 361 22.06 -19.43 4.06
CA HIS A 361 21.02 -20.44 4.34
C HIS A 361 19.79 -20.30 3.43
N SER A 362 19.40 -19.07 3.08
CA SER A 362 18.34 -18.81 2.09
C SER A 362 18.78 -19.21 0.67
N LEU A 363 19.95 -18.71 0.25
CA LEU A 363 20.48 -18.97 -1.09
C LEU A 363 20.74 -20.45 -1.35
N ARG A 364 21.25 -21.19 -0.36
CA ARG A 364 21.52 -22.63 -0.46
C ARG A 364 20.28 -23.43 -0.89
N GLU A 365 19.11 -23.16 -0.30
CA GLU A 365 17.89 -23.88 -0.67
C GLU A 365 17.46 -23.54 -2.11
N ALA A 366 17.49 -22.27 -2.48
CA ALA A 366 17.16 -21.84 -3.83
C ALA A 366 18.11 -22.46 -4.87
N HIS A 367 19.41 -22.42 -4.61
CA HIS A 367 20.46 -22.99 -5.48
C HIS A 367 20.32 -24.49 -5.64
N ALA A 368 19.95 -25.23 -4.58
CA ALA A 368 19.70 -26.67 -4.64
C ALA A 368 18.53 -27.04 -5.57
N ARG A 369 17.64 -26.08 -5.86
CA ARG A 369 16.52 -26.22 -6.80
C ARG A 369 16.78 -25.53 -8.15
N ALA A 370 18.05 -25.24 -8.46
CA ALA A 370 18.49 -24.52 -9.65
C ALA A 370 17.90 -23.10 -9.82
N PHE A 371 17.45 -22.48 -8.73
CA PHE A 371 16.99 -21.10 -8.74
C PHE A 371 18.12 -20.16 -8.29
N VAL A 372 18.45 -19.19 -9.14
CA VAL A 372 19.41 -18.11 -8.85
C VAL A 372 18.61 -16.85 -8.53
N HIS A 373 18.97 -16.13 -7.47
CA HIS A 373 18.25 -14.96 -6.99
C HIS A 373 18.45 -13.73 -7.89
N ARG A 374 19.67 -13.50 -8.41
CA ARG A 374 20.07 -12.45 -9.38
C ARG A 374 19.94 -10.98 -8.96
N ASP A 375 19.22 -10.67 -7.88
CA ASP A 375 19.07 -9.31 -7.32
C ASP A 375 19.41 -9.26 -5.82
N VAL A 376 20.48 -9.96 -5.41
CA VAL A 376 20.99 -9.87 -4.04
C VAL A 376 21.61 -8.50 -3.81
N LYS A 377 21.03 -7.70 -2.92
CA LYS A 377 21.49 -6.34 -2.57
C LYS A 377 21.08 -5.95 -1.16
N PRO A 378 21.69 -4.92 -0.54
CA PRO A 378 21.39 -4.56 0.84
C PRO A 378 19.90 -4.25 1.09
N ALA A 379 19.20 -3.65 0.13
CA ALA A 379 17.77 -3.33 0.24
C ALA A 379 16.83 -4.56 0.18
N ASN A 380 17.30 -5.71 -0.30
CA ASN A 380 16.52 -6.96 -0.39
C ASN A 380 16.87 -7.94 0.74
N VAL A 381 17.65 -7.52 1.73
CA VAL A 381 18.01 -8.35 2.89
C VAL A 381 17.60 -7.57 4.13
N LEU A 382 16.68 -8.12 4.91
CA LEU A 382 16.20 -7.53 6.15
C LEU A 382 16.79 -8.26 7.35
N ILE A 383 17.09 -7.50 8.40
CA ILE A 383 17.28 -8.03 9.74
C ILE A 383 16.04 -7.74 10.58
N CYS A 384 15.54 -8.75 11.27
CA CYS A 384 14.25 -8.71 11.94
C CYS A 384 14.32 -9.21 13.37
N ALA A 385 13.31 -8.84 14.15
CA ALA A 385 12.98 -9.51 15.41
C ALA A 385 11.88 -10.56 15.14
N VAL A 386 12.21 -11.85 15.23
CA VAL A 386 11.30 -12.96 14.91
C VAL A 386 11.32 -13.98 16.05
N GLY A 387 10.16 -14.28 16.63
CA GLY A 387 10.05 -15.36 17.63
C GLY A 387 10.88 -15.20 18.90
N GLY A 388 11.40 -14.00 19.19
CA GLY A 388 12.34 -13.74 20.29
C GLY A 388 13.79 -13.61 19.85
N ASP A 389 14.11 -14.03 18.62
CA ASP A 389 15.43 -13.89 18.01
C ASP A 389 15.58 -12.50 17.37
N TYR A 390 16.75 -11.89 17.59
CA TYR A 390 17.13 -10.60 17.00
C TYR A 390 18.20 -10.80 15.92
N ASP A 391 18.31 -9.85 14.99
CA ASP A 391 19.18 -9.98 13.82
C ASP A 391 18.88 -11.23 12.97
N PHE A 392 17.62 -11.67 13.00
CA PHE A 392 17.15 -12.76 12.17
C PHE A 392 17.02 -12.27 10.72
N VAL A 393 17.78 -12.86 9.81
CA VAL A 393 17.82 -12.42 8.41
C VAL A 393 16.65 -12.98 7.62
N LYS A 394 16.01 -12.13 6.83
CA LYS A 394 15.01 -12.47 5.81
C LYS A 394 15.45 -11.91 4.46
N VAL A 395 15.69 -12.80 3.51
CA VAL A 395 15.97 -12.44 2.12
C VAL A 395 14.65 -12.26 1.38
N LEU A 396 14.49 -11.11 0.75
CA LEU A 396 13.29 -10.68 0.02
C LEU A 396 13.49 -10.80 -1.49
N ASP A 397 12.37 -10.83 -2.22
CA ASP A 397 12.30 -10.55 -3.66
C ASP A 397 13.36 -11.32 -4.48
N PHE A 398 13.14 -12.63 -4.71
CA PHE A 398 13.96 -13.45 -5.62
C PHE A 398 13.82 -12.95 -7.05
N GLY A 399 14.55 -11.88 -7.35
CA GLY A 399 14.29 -10.97 -8.45
C GLY A 399 13.90 -11.65 -9.75
N LEU A 400 12.81 -11.15 -10.33
CA LEU A 400 12.45 -11.29 -11.73
C LEU A 400 13.70 -11.39 -12.59
N VAL A 401 13.93 -12.61 -13.10
CA VAL A 401 14.74 -12.83 -14.28
C VAL A 401 14.06 -12.07 -15.40
N LEU A 402 14.59 -10.89 -15.71
CA LEU A 402 14.66 -10.46 -17.09
C LEU A 402 15.39 -11.56 -17.83
N ASP A 403 14.62 -12.40 -18.47
CA ASP A 403 15.09 -13.16 -19.61
C ASP A 403 15.12 -12.21 -20.82
N ARG A 404 15.63 -10.99 -20.63
CA ARG A 404 15.88 -10.06 -21.72
C ARG A 404 17.32 -10.25 -22.11
N HIS A 405 17.53 -10.81 -23.29
CA HIS A 405 18.70 -10.46 -24.09
C HIS A 405 18.69 -8.94 -24.20
N LEU A 406 19.48 -8.25 -23.36
CA LEU A 406 19.55 -6.78 -23.41
C LEU A 406 20.08 -6.42 -24.79
N THR A 407 19.33 -5.65 -25.56
CA THR A 407 19.85 -5.05 -26.79
C THR A 407 20.71 -3.84 -26.43
N SER A 408 21.60 -3.44 -27.34
CA SER A 408 22.44 -2.25 -27.15
C SER A 408 21.64 -0.97 -26.89
N GLU A 409 20.39 -0.90 -27.39
CA GLU A 409 19.47 0.22 -27.19
C GLU A 409 18.87 0.27 -25.77
N GLU A 410 18.61 -0.88 -25.13
CA GLU A 410 18.09 -0.96 -23.75
C GLU A 410 19.13 -0.56 -22.68
N LEU A 411 20.42 -0.55 -23.04
CA LEU A 411 21.51 -0.04 -22.20
C LEU A 411 21.59 1.49 -22.20
N GLU A 412 21.05 2.15 -23.23
CA GLU A 412 21.04 3.62 -23.38
C GLU A 412 19.80 4.26 -22.74
N ASP A 413 18.67 3.55 -22.65
CA ASP A 413 17.46 4.07 -21.99
C ASP A 413 17.55 3.94 -20.46
N GLU A 414 17.81 5.07 -19.79
CA GLU A 414 17.97 5.15 -18.34
C GLU A 414 16.77 4.62 -17.52
N LYS A 415 15.59 4.48 -18.13
CA LYS A 415 14.33 4.12 -17.45
C LYS A 415 13.97 2.63 -17.51
N GLN A 416 14.59 1.85 -18.40
CA GLN A 416 14.25 0.43 -18.62
C GLN A 416 15.20 -0.57 -17.95
N PHE A 417 16.35 -0.10 -17.43
CA PHE A 417 17.34 -0.98 -16.82
C PHE A 417 16.85 -1.56 -15.47
N VAL A 418 16.68 -2.88 -15.40
CA VAL A 418 16.30 -3.59 -14.17
C VAL A 418 17.50 -4.36 -13.63
N GLY A 419 18.02 -3.87 -12.51
CA GLY A 419 19.20 -4.36 -11.80
C GLY A 419 19.88 -3.18 -11.11
N THR A 420 20.59 -3.42 -10.00
CA THR A 420 21.39 -2.37 -9.37
C THR A 420 22.84 -2.53 -9.84
N PRO A 421 23.35 -1.69 -10.78
CA PRO A 421 24.70 -1.85 -11.34
C PRO A 421 25.81 -2.02 -10.29
N ALA A 422 25.62 -1.46 -9.10
CA ALA A 422 26.55 -1.49 -7.98
C ALA A 422 26.83 -2.88 -7.37
N VAL A 423 26.03 -3.91 -7.69
CA VAL A 423 26.21 -5.27 -7.15
C VAL A 423 26.23 -6.36 -8.24
N MET A 424 26.20 -5.97 -9.51
CA MET A 424 26.06 -6.90 -10.63
C MET A 424 27.33 -7.76 -10.81
N ALA A 425 27.13 -9.07 -11.00
CA ALA A 425 28.23 -10.00 -11.24
C ALA A 425 28.80 -9.82 -12.67
N PRO A 426 30.12 -9.98 -12.87
CA PRO A 426 30.78 -9.78 -14.17
C PRO A 426 30.19 -10.62 -15.32
N GLU A 427 29.78 -11.85 -15.02
CA GLU A 427 29.20 -12.77 -16.00
C GLU A 427 27.78 -12.39 -16.41
N MET A 428 27.03 -11.65 -15.59
CA MET A 428 25.71 -11.12 -15.98
C MET A 428 25.81 -10.06 -17.08
N LEU A 429 27.00 -9.48 -17.27
CA LEU A 429 27.30 -8.50 -18.32
C LEU A 429 27.64 -9.17 -19.67
N ARG A 430 28.01 -10.46 -19.62
CA ARG A 430 28.45 -11.21 -20.80
C ARG A 430 27.29 -12.05 -21.28
N PHE A 431 26.66 -11.63 -22.38
CA PHE A 431 25.50 -12.28 -23.03
C PHE A 431 25.68 -13.74 -23.47
N GLN A 432 26.78 -14.41 -23.11
CA GLN A 432 27.22 -15.67 -23.70
C GLN A 432 27.38 -16.83 -22.71
N ALA A 433 27.30 -16.62 -21.40
CA ALA A 433 27.42 -17.69 -20.40
C ALA A 433 26.15 -17.79 -19.52
N PRO A 434 25.67 -19.01 -19.20
CA PRO A 434 24.58 -19.16 -18.26
C PRO A 434 24.99 -18.61 -16.89
N VAL A 435 24.20 -17.67 -16.37
CA VAL A 435 24.37 -17.12 -15.03
C VAL A 435 23.95 -18.19 -14.02
N ASP A 436 24.89 -18.67 -13.22
CA ASP A 436 24.66 -19.68 -12.19
C ASP A 436 24.66 -19.08 -10.76
N ALA A 437 24.51 -19.95 -9.75
CA ALA A 437 24.46 -19.61 -8.34
C ALA A 437 25.62 -18.73 -7.84
N ARG A 438 26.78 -18.76 -8.51
CA ARG A 438 27.98 -18.00 -8.11
C ARG A 438 27.85 -16.50 -8.39
N ALA A 439 26.87 -16.09 -9.20
CA ALA A 439 26.51 -14.69 -9.35
C ALA A 439 25.93 -14.10 -8.06
N ASP A 440 25.08 -14.87 -7.36
CA ASP A 440 24.52 -14.45 -6.07
C ASP A 440 25.61 -14.33 -5.00
N LEU A 441 26.63 -15.20 -5.06
CA LEU A 441 27.78 -15.13 -4.14
C LEU A 441 28.63 -13.89 -4.37
N TYR A 442 28.83 -13.48 -5.63
CA TYR A 442 29.49 -12.22 -5.95
C TYR A 442 28.70 -11.03 -5.38
N ALA A 443 27.39 -11.01 -5.60
CA ALA A 443 26.51 -9.97 -5.10
C ALA A 443 26.48 -9.94 -3.55
N LEU A 444 26.48 -11.10 -2.89
CA LEU A 444 26.65 -11.22 -1.44
C LEU A 444 28.02 -10.69 -0.97
N GLY A 445 29.09 -10.89 -1.75
CA GLY A 445 30.38 -10.24 -1.54
C GLY A 445 30.29 -8.72 -1.58
N CYS A 446 29.53 -8.14 -2.51
CA CYS A 446 29.26 -6.71 -2.55
C CYS A 446 28.49 -6.23 -1.30
N VAL A 447 27.51 -7.01 -0.83
CA VAL A 447 26.78 -6.73 0.41
C VAL A 447 27.71 -6.77 1.63
N GLY A 448 28.56 -7.79 1.75
CA GLY A 448 29.55 -7.90 2.82
C GLY A 448 30.53 -6.72 2.83
N TYR A 449 30.99 -6.31 1.65
CA TYR A 449 31.85 -5.14 1.47
C TYR A 449 31.16 -3.84 1.94
N TRP A 450 29.90 -3.65 1.55
CA TRP A 450 29.09 -2.51 1.97
C TRP A 450 28.90 -2.47 3.48
N LEU A 451 28.55 -3.60 4.10
CA LEU A 451 28.38 -3.69 5.55
C LEU A 451 29.67 -3.35 6.30
N LEU A 452 30.82 -3.81 5.82
CA LEU A 452 32.12 -3.57 6.47
C LEU A 452 32.62 -2.14 6.31
N THR A 453 32.31 -1.48 5.19
CA THR A 453 32.95 -0.22 4.82
C THR A 453 32.03 1.00 4.80
N GLY A 454 30.72 0.77 4.73
CA GLY A 454 29.74 1.82 4.44
C GLY A 454 29.84 2.40 3.02
N LYS A 455 30.63 1.77 2.14
CA LYS A 455 30.91 2.25 0.78
C LYS A 455 30.69 1.11 -0.22
N ARG A 456 30.30 1.48 -1.45
CA ARG A 456 30.15 0.52 -2.56
C ARG A 456 31.51 -0.05 -2.95
N VAL A 457 31.55 -1.22 -3.58
CA VAL A 457 32.80 -1.82 -4.06
C VAL A 457 33.53 -0.87 -5.02
N PHE A 458 32.78 -0.26 -5.94
CA PHE A 458 33.28 0.75 -6.87
C PHE A 458 32.46 2.03 -6.83
N GLU A 459 33.09 3.15 -7.15
CA GLU A 459 32.47 4.46 -7.31
C GLU A 459 32.65 4.89 -8.76
N ALA A 460 31.54 5.17 -9.44
CA ALA A 460 31.52 5.54 -10.85
C ALA A 460 30.50 6.65 -11.10
N GLN A 461 30.78 7.51 -12.08
CA GLN A 461 29.89 8.63 -12.43
C GLN A 461 28.70 8.17 -13.28
N THR A 462 28.90 7.15 -14.12
CA THR A 462 27.85 6.59 -14.97
C THR A 462 27.60 5.10 -14.66
N ARG A 463 26.43 4.60 -15.08
CA ARG A 463 26.12 3.16 -14.95
C ARG A 463 27.07 2.31 -15.79
N ALA A 464 27.34 2.73 -17.03
CA ALA A 464 28.25 2.02 -17.93
C ALA A 464 29.65 1.87 -17.30
N ASP A 465 30.19 2.95 -16.72
CA ASP A 465 31.46 2.91 -16.01
C ASP A 465 31.41 1.92 -14.85
N MET A 466 30.32 1.91 -14.08
CA MET A 466 30.14 0.95 -12.98
C MET A 466 30.19 -0.50 -13.48
N LEU A 467 29.52 -0.80 -14.60
CA LEU A 467 29.55 -2.14 -15.20
C LEU A 467 30.96 -2.53 -15.66
N VAL A 468 31.70 -1.59 -16.29
CA VAL A 468 33.10 -1.79 -16.70
C VAL A 468 34.00 -2.08 -15.50
N MET A 469 33.84 -1.35 -14.40
CA MET A 469 34.57 -1.58 -13.15
C MET A 469 34.25 -2.96 -12.57
N HIS A 470 32.97 -3.35 -12.55
CA HIS A 470 32.57 -4.70 -12.14
C HIS A 470 33.17 -5.77 -13.05
N ALA A 471 33.25 -5.54 -14.37
CA ALA A 471 33.83 -6.50 -15.31
C ALA A 471 35.35 -6.67 -15.19
N HIS A 472 36.10 -5.60 -14.90
CA HIS A 472 37.57 -5.59 -15.08
C HIS A 472 38.38 -5.10 -13.88
N GLN A 473 37.86 -4.18 -13.07
CA GLN A 473 38.64 -3.55 -12.01
C GLN A 473 38.75 -4.46 -10.78
N LYS A 474 39.96 -4.60 -10.23
CA LYS A 474 40.17 -5.29 -8.95
C LYS A 474 39.65 -4.43 -7.79
N PRO A 475 38.80 -4.94 -6.88
CA PRO A 475 38.35 -4.19 -5.72
C PRO A 475 39.50 -3.81 -4.78
N LEU A 476 39.41 -2.63 -4.16
CA LEU A 476 40.27 -2.28 -3.03
C LEU A 476 39.89 -3.11 -1.81
N LEU A 477 40.85 -3.55 -1.00
CA LEU A 477 40.57 -4.27 0.24
C LEU A 477 39.69 -3.42 1.19
N PRO A 478 38.65 -4.01 1.82
CA PRO A 478 37.84 -3.34 2.84
C PRO A 478 38.68 -2.57 3.88
N SER A 479 39.71 -3.19 4.43
CA SER A 479 40.59 -2.60 5.46
C SER A 479 41.30 -1.35 4.97
N LYS A 480 41.78 -1.37 3.72
CA LYS A 480 42.41 -0.21 3.07
C LYS A 480 41.41 0.89 2.73
N ARG A 481 40.14 0.55 2.46
CA ARG A 481 39.13 1.54 2.09
C ARG A 481 38.67 2.41 3.26
N ILE A 482 38.69 1.86 4.46
CA ILE A 482 38.31 2.57 5.69
C ILE A 482 39.50 2.88 6.61
N ASP A 483 40.72 2.56 6.17
CA ASP A 483 41.96 2.71 6.93
C ASP A 483 41.89 2.10 8.35
N ARG A 484 41.35 0.89 8.44
CA ARG A 484 41.13 0.18 9.70
C ARG A 484 41.28 -1.32 9.50
N ALA A 485 41.88 -2.00 10.48
CA ALA A 485 41.98 -3.47 10.48
C ALA A 485 40.59 -4.13 10.52
N ILE A 486 40.42 -5.16 9.69
CA ILE A 486 39.25 -6.06 9.66
C ILE A 486 39.76 -7.48 9.87
N HIS A 487 38.92 -8.38 10.40
CA HIS A 487 39.28 -9.77 10.56
C HIS A 487 39.79 -10.37 9.23
N PRO A 488 41.05 -10.85 9.15
CA PRO A 488 41.69 -11.18 7.88
C PRO A 488 40.97 -12.30 7.14
N GLY A 489 40.43 -13.29 7.86
CA GLY A 489 39.65 -14.36 7.25
C GLY A 489 38.32 -13.88 6.64
N LEU A 490 37.67 -12.88 7.24
CA LEU A 490 36.43 -12.32 6.69
C LEU A 490 36.73 -11.47 5.46
N GLU A 491 37.77 -10.64 5.54
CA GLU A 491 38.22 -9.85 4.39
C GLU A 491 38.59 -10.75 3.21
N ALA A 492 39.32 -11.84 3.45
CA ALA A 492 39.67 -12.81 2.43
C ALA A 492 38.43 -13.44 1.78
N LEU A 493 37.43 -13.86 2.56
CA LEU A 493 36.19 -14.46 2.03
C LEU A 493 35.35 -13.45 1.22
N VAL A 494 35.21 -12.21 1.71
CA VAL A 494 34.52 -11.15 0.97
C VAL A 494 35.22 -10.88 -0.36
N MET A 495 36.56 -10.81 -0.35
CA MET A 495 37.35 -10.60 -1.56
C MET A 495 37.31 -11.81 -2.51
N GLN A 496 37.25 -13.04 -1.98
CA GLN A 496 37.09 -14.26 -2.77
C GLN A 496 35.73 -14.28 -3.48
N CYS A 497 34.66 -13.83 -2.82
CA CYS A 497 33.35 -13.66 -3.46
C CYS A 497 33.40 -12.66 -4.62
N LEU A 498 34.22 -11.61 -4.49
CA LEU A 498 34.39 -10.54 -5.49
C LEU A 498 35.38 -10.89 -6.62
N GLU A 499 35.87 -12.13 -6.68
CA GLU A 499 36.71 -12.60 -7.79
C GLU A 499 35.97 -12.49 -9.12
N LYS A 500 36.68 -12.04 -10.16
CA LYS A 500 36.06 -11.82 -11.48
C LYS A 500 35.75 -13.12 -12.19
N ASN A 501 36.59 -14.13 -11.97
CA ASN A 501 36.36 -15.49 -12.48
C ASN A 501 35.47 -16.25 -11.48
N PRO A 502 34.25 -16.69 -11.87
CA PRO A 502 33.37 -17.48 -11.01
C PRO A 502 34.01 -18.74 -10.43
N ASN A 503 34.95 -19.37 -11.14
CA ASN A 503 35.66 -20.57 -10.67
C ASN A 503 36.61 -20.31 -9.50
N LYS A 504 36.92 -19.04 -9.18
CA LYS A 504 37.76 -18.67 -8.04
C LYS A 504 36.96 -18.25 -6.79
N ARG A 505 35.64 -18.13 -6.92
CA ARG A 505 34.73 -17.84 -5.81
C ARG A 505 34.47 -19.12 -5.00
N PRO A 506 33.86 -19.02 -3.81
CA PRO A 506 33.20 -20.19 -3.23
C PRO A 506 32.22 -20.76 -4.26
N GLN A 507 32.17 -22.09 -4.40
CA GLN A 507 31.37 -22.73 -5.44
C GLN A 507 29.91 -22.90 -5.02
N THR A 508 29.62 -22.90 -3.71
CA THR A 508 28.25 -22.99 -3.20
C THR A 508 28.00 -22.04 -2.03
N ALA A 509 26.73 -21.66 -1.81
CA ALA A 509 26.34 -20.92 -0.62
C ALA A 509 26.62 -21.71 0.68
N HIS A 510 26.58 -23.04 0.63
CA HIS A 510 26.94 -23.88 1.78
C HIS A 510 28.43 -23.75 2.12
N GLU A 511 29.31 -23.85 1.13
CA GLU A 511 30.77 -23.69 1.32
C GLU A 511 31.11 -22.33 1.93
N LEU A 512 30.52 -21.25 1.42
CA LEU A 512 30.70 -19.91 1.99
C LEU A 512 30.17 -19.83 3.43
N SER A 513 29.00 -20.42 3.70
CA SER A 513 28.42 -20.47 5.05
C SER A 513 29.34 -21.16 6.06
N GLU A 514 29.89 -22.32 5.70
CA GLU A 514 30.84 -23.06 6.55
C GLU A 514 32.13 -22.28 6.77
N ALA A 515 32.69 -21.70 5.72
CA ALA A 515 33.90 -20.89 5.81
C ALA A 515 33.71 -19.65 6.71
N LEU A 516 32.55 -18.99 6.62
CA LEU A 516 32.17 -17.88 7.53
C LEU A 516 31.98 -18.36 8.96
N GLY A 517 31.40 -19.54 9.15
CA GLY A 517 31.16 -20.15 10.47
C GLY A 517 32.44 -20.62 11.18
N ALA A 518 33.49 -20.96 10.43
CA ALA A 518 34.78 -21.37 10.96
C ALA A 518 35.68 -20.19 11.40
N LEU A 519 35.28 -18.95 11.12
CA LEU A 519 36.03 -17.77 11.56
C LEU A 519 35.96 -17.62 13.08
N HIS A 520 37.11 -17.36 13.70
CA HIS A 520 37.22 -17.14 15.13
C HIS A 520 37.28 -15.63 15.40
N PHE A 521 36.37 -15.11 16.21
CA PHE A 521 36.34 -13.71 16.62
C PHE A 521 36.58 -13.64 18.14
N ASP A 522 37.50 -12.77 18.57
CA ASP A 522 37.77 -12.55 20.02
C ASP A 522 36.51 -12.13 20.78
N HIS A 523 35.62 -11.40 20.09
CA HIS A 523 34.34 -10.93 20.61
C HIS A 523 33.21 -11.31 19.63
N PRO A 524 32.62 -12.51 19.75
CA PRO A 524 31.59 -12.98 18.82
C PRO A 524 30.31 -12.14 18.91
N TRP A 525 29.54 -12.11 17.82
CA TRP A 525 28.20 -11.52 17.81
C TRP A 525 27.21 -12.53 18.39
N THR A 526 26.83 -12.35 19.65
CA THR A 526 25.91 -13.24 20.36
C THR A 526 24.47 -12.69 20.33
N ASP A 527 23.50 -13.56 20.61
CA ASP A 527 22.09 -13.18 20.70
C ASP A 527 21.84 -12.08 21.74
N GLU A 528 22.60 -12.08 22.84
CA GLU A 528 22.56 -11.01 23.86
C GLU A 528 23.01 -9.66 23.30
N ARG A 529 24.08 -9.64 22.48
CA ARG A 529 24.55 -8.40 21.83
C ARG A 529 23.57 -7.91 20.79
N ALA A 530 22.96 -8.83 20.03
CA ALA A 530 21.88 -8.51 19.10
C ALA A 530 20.69 -7.88 19.85
N ALA A 531 20.21 -8.52 20.92
CA ALA A 531 19.11 -8.02 21.75
C ALA A 531 19.41 -6.63 22.33
N LEU A 532 20.63 -6.41 22.84
CA LEU A 532 21.07 -5.11 23.36
C LEU A 532 21.06 -4.02 22.26
N TRP A 533 21.58 -4.36 21.08
CA TRP A 533 21.58 -3.45 19.94
C TRP A 533 20.15 -3.05 19.54
N TRP A 534 19.24 -4.02 19.44
CA TRP A 534 17.83 -3.76 19.09
C TRP A 534 17.12 -2.94 20.16
N LYS A 535 17.37 -3.20 21.45
CA LYS A 535 16.81 -2.38 22.55
C LYS A 535 17.17 -0.90 22.41
N GLN A 536 18.40 -0.61 21.97
CA GLN A 536 18.91 0.75 21.81
C GLN A 536 18.46 1.40 20.49
N ASN A 537 18.40 0.63 19.39
CA ASN A 537 18.34 1.16 18.02
C ASN A 537 17.01 0.89 17.28
N ARG A 538 16.02 0.23 17.91
CA ARG A 538 14.73 -0.07 17.27
C ARG A 538 13.97 1.21 16.85
N PRO A 539 13.58 1.37 15.58
CA PRO A 539 12.87 2.54 15.08
C PRO A 539 11.53 2.82 15.79
N GLU A 540 11.21 4.09 16.05
CA GLU A 540 9.97 4.51 16.75
C GLU A 540 8.67 4.14 15.99
N ALA A 541 8.68 4.16 14.66
CA ALA A 541 7.54 3.75 13.84
C ALA A 541 7.16 2.26 14.04
N GLN A 542 8.14 1.42 14.37
CA GLN A 542 7.93 -0.01 14.68
C GLN A 542 7.54 -0.23 16.15
N ARG A 543 7.95 0.66 17.07
CA ARG A 543 7.50 0.64 18.49
C ARG A 543 6.01 0.93 18.63
N ALA A 544 5.48 1.90 17.89
CA ALA A 544 4.04 2.21 17.92
C ALA A 544 3.20 1.06 17.32
N THR A 545 3.71 0.44 16.26
CA THR A 545 3.08 -0.69 15.56
C THR A 545 3.01 -1.95 16.43
N SER A 546 4.11 -2.30 17.09
CA SER A 546 4.16 -3.45 18.03
C SER A 546 3.33 -3.21 19.28
N ALA A 547 3.29 -1.99 19.82
CA ALA A 547 2.44 -1.65 20.96
C ALA A 547 0.93 -1.73 20.63
N LEU A 548 0.54 -1.38 19.40
CA LEU A 548 -0.83 -1.57 18.92
C LEU A 548 -1.18 -3.04 18.76
N ASP A 549 -0.27 -3.84 18.18
CA ASP A 549 -0.46 -5.28 17.99
C ASP A 549 -0.48 -6.05 19.32
N GLU A 550 0.33 -5.65 20.31
CA GLU A 550 0.29 -6.20 21.67
C GLU A 550 -1.02 -5.85 22.38
N LYS A 551 -1.52 -4.62 22.21
CA LYS A 551 -2.79 -4.18 22.80
C LYS A 551 -3.99 -4.88 22.18
N GLU A 552 -3.96 -5.13 20.86
CA GLU A 552 -4.98 -5.92 20.16
C GLU A 552 -4.89 -7.42 20.50
N ARG A 553 -3.69 -7.99 20.66
CA ARG A 553 -3.50 -9.38 21.13
C ARG A 553 -3.98 -9.57 22.57
N ALA A 554 -3.69 -8.61 23.46
CA ALA A 554 -4.20 -8.61 24.83
C ALA A 554 -5.73 -8.51 24.88
N ALA A 555 -6.33 -7.75 23.95
CA ALA A 555 -7.78 -7.66 23.81
C ALA A 555 -8.43 -8.91 23.16
N ALA A 556 -7.64 -9.77 22.52
CA ALA A 556 -8.10 -10.97 21.82
C ALA A 556 -7.88 -12.29 22.59
N GLN A 557 -7.32 -12.24 23.81
CA GLN A 557 -7.27 -13.41 24.67
C GLN A 557 -8.69 -13.85 25.07
N PRO A 558 -9.02 -15.15 25.01
CA PRO A 558 -10.29 -15.63 25.53
C PRO A 558 -10.34 -15.37 27.03
N VAL A 559 -11.43 -14.76 27.51
CA VAL A 559 -11.72 -14.69 28.94
C VAL A 559 -11.71 -16.11 29.47
N GLU A 560 -10.77 -16.40 30.37
CA GLU A 560 -10.64 -17.68 31.05
C GLU A 560 -11.98 -18.00 31.71
N ALA A 561 -12.66 -19.04 31.21
CA ALA A 561 -13.96 -19.43 31.75
C ALA A 561 -13.76 -19.86 33.20
N ALA A 562 -14.47 -19.19 34.11
CA ALA A 562 -14.49 -19.53 35.53
C ALA A 562 -14.77 -21.03 35.70
N PRO A 563 -14.11 -21.71 36.65
CA PRO A 563 -14.34 -23.14 36.85
C PRO A 563 -15.81 -23.36 37.21
N VAL A 564 -16.48 -24.18 36.41
CA VAL A 564 -17.82 -24.67 36.70
C VAL A 564 -17.65 -25.70 37.81
N ASP A 565 -18.14 -25.39 39.01
CA ASP A 565 -18.27 -26.35 40.10
C ASP A 565 -19.20 -27.48 39.64
N VAL A 566 -18.63 -28.65 39.37
CA VAL A 566 -19.39 -29.87 39.08
C VAL A 566 -19.75 -30.50 40.41
N GLU A 567 -21.02 -30.36 40.80
CA GLU A 567 -21.61 -31.06 41.94
C GLU A 567 -21.60 -32.58 41.66
N PRO A 568 -21.12 -33.43 42.59
CA PRO A 568 -21.07 -34.87 42.34
C PRO A 568 -22.47 -35.49 42.44
N ALA A 569 -22.82 -36.30 41.43
CA ALA A 569 -24.08 -37.03 41.35
C ALA A 569 -24.26 -38.00 42.55
N PRO A 570 -25.50 -38.22 43.02
CA PRO A 570 -25.76 -39.06 44.19
C PRO A 570 -25.51 -40.52 43.87
N ALA A 571 -24.89 -41.21 44.83
CA ALA A 571 -24.57 -42.63 44.78
C ALA A 571 -25.84 -43.48 44.65
N ALA A 572 -25.82 -44.43 43.70
CA ALA A 572 -26.82 -45.49 43.62
C ALA A 572 -26.55 -46.52 44.73
N SER A 573 -27.54 -46.73 45.58
CA SER A 573 -27.65 -47.88 46.48
C SER A 573 -28.67 -48.87 45.90
N GLU A 574 -28.19 -50.10 45.66
CA GLU A 574 -28.90 -51.38 45.40
C GLU A 574 -29.88 -51.51 44.22
#